data_AF-A0A6N6JCJ9-F1
#
_entry.id   AF-A0A6N6JCJ9-F1
#
_cell.length_a   1.000
_cell.length_b   1.000
_cell.length_c   1.000
_cell.angle_alpha   90.00
_cell.angle_beta   90.00
_cell.angle_gamma   90.00
#
_symmetry.space_group_name_H-M   'P 1'
#
loop_
_entity.id
_entity.type
_entity.pdbx_description
1 polymer ?
#
loop_
_entity_poly.entity_id
_entity_poly.type
_entity_poly.pdbx_seq_one_letter_code
_entity_poly.pdbx_strand_id
1 'polypeptide(L)' 'MNELRTVWGVSIRRACRVLHAHRSTYNYRGHGDEQAELKKRIKEIAETRVHYGHRCIHVLLRREGWKVNAESIYRLF' A
#
# COMPACT_ATOMS: atom_id res chain seq x y z
N MET A 1 11.81 16.86 5.23
CA MET A 1 10.72 17.68 4.63
C MET A 1 9.79 18.30 5.67
N ASN A 2 9.27 17.53 6.63
CA ASN A 2 8.43 18.07 7.72
C ASN A 2 9.21 19.06 8.62
N GLU A 3 10.49 18.81 8.86
CA GLU A 3 11.36 19.72 9.63
C GLU A 3 11.46 21.13 9.04
N LEU A 4 11.51 21.27 7.71
CA LEU A 4 11.51 22.60 7.08
C LEU A 4 10.19 23.34 7.31
N ARG A 5 9.06 22.61 7.34
CA ARG A 5 7.75 23.20 7.61
C ARG A 5 7.63 23.65 9.06
N THR A 6 8.15 22.87 10.00
CA THR A 6 8.04 23.17 11.44
C THR A 6 9.05 24.21 11.89
N VAL A 7 10.29 24.18 11.40
CA VAL A 7 11.35 25.12 11.79
C VAL A 7 11.17 26.49 11.14
N TRP A 8 10.72 26.54 9.87
CA TRP A 8 10.66 27.78 9.09
C TRP A 8 9.25 28.28 8.79
N GLY A 9 8.19 27.59 9.26
CA GLY A 9 6.80 27.98 9.04
C GLY A 9 6.37 28.02 7.57
N VAL A 10 7.11 27.39 6.67
CA VAL A 10 6.87 27.47 5.22
C VAL A 10 5.86 26.43 4.75
N SER A 11 5.02 26.79 3.76
CA SER A 11 4.09 25.83 3.16
C SER A 11 4.82 24.65 2.50
N ILE A 12 4.16 23.49 2.44
CA ILE A 12 4.68 22.28 1.76
C ILE A 12 5.14 22.59 0.33
N ARG A 13 4.40 23.46 -0.38
CA ARG A 13 4.75 23.89 -1.75
C ARG A 13 6.10 24.60 -1.80
N ARG A 14 6.35 25.49 -0.84
CA ARG A 14 7.60 26.23 -0.74
C ARG A 14 8.75 25.31 -0.31
N ALA A 15 8.51 24.41 0.64
CA ALA A 15 9.48 23.39 1.04
C ALA A 15 9.87 22.45 -0.13
N CYS A 16 8.91 21.96 -0.92
CA CYS A 16 9.15 21.15 -2.12
C CYS A 16 10.00 21.88 -3.16
N ARG A 17 9.69 23.17 -3.39
CA ARG A 17 10.41 23.97 -4.38
C ARG A 17 11.87 24.20 -3.98
N VAL A 18 12.11 24.50 -2.70
CA VAL A 18 13.48 24.73 -2.17
C VAL A 18 14.30 23.44 -2.19
N LEU A 19 13.70 22.32 -1.80
CA LEU A 19 14.36 21.02 -1.79
C LEU A 19 14.47 20.34 -3.16
N HIS A 20 13.94 20.96 -4.23
CA HIS A 20 13.78 20.33 -5.56
C HIS A 20 13.12 18.94 -5.51
N ALA A 21 12.32 18.69 -4.47
CA ALA A 21 11.66 17.42 -4.25
C ALA A 21 10.26 17.43 -4.88
N HIS A 22 9.91 16.36 -5.57
CA HIS A 22 8.60 16.25 -6.16
C HIS A 22 7.52 16.14 -5.07
N ARG A 23 6.39 16.84 -5.27
CA ARG A 23 5.26 16.84 -4.31
C ARG A 23 4.67 15.44 -4.11
N SER A 24 4.72 14.58 -5.14
CA SER A 24 4.24 13.21 -5.03
C SER A 24 5.00 12.42 -3.98
N THR A 25 6.31 12.64 -3.85
CA THR A 25 7.16 11.97 -2.86
C THR A 25 6.79 12.38 -1.44
N TYR A 26 6.40 13.64 -1.23
CA TYR A 26 5.91 14.10 0.08
C TYR A 26 4.53 13.52 0.43
N ASN A 27 3.64 13.42 -0.56
CA ASN A 27 2.30 12.85 -0.36
C ASN A 27 2.31 11.32 -0.34
N TYR A 28 3.40 10.69 -0.78
CA TYR A 28 3.53 9.25 -0.77
C TYR A 28 3.60 8.74 0.66
N ARG A 29 2.55 8.05 1.10
CA ARG A 29 2.58 7.22 2.31
C ARG A 29 2.83 5.80 1.87
N GLY A 30 3.93 5.21 2.32
CA GLY A 30 4.18 3.79 2.10
C GLY A 30 3.09 2.96 2.80
N HIS A 31 2.37 2.14 2.06
CA HIS A 31 1.36 1.22 2.61
C HIS A 31 2.02 -0.12 2.97
N GLY A 32 3.17 -0.07 3.65
CA GLY A 32 4.02 -1.24 3.88
C GLY A 32 3.38 -2.28 4.79
N ASP A 33 2.81 -1.84 5.90
CA ASP A 33 2.35 -2.74 6.97
C ASP A 33 1.04 -3.45 6.61
N GLU A 34 0.07 -2.75 6.04
CA GLU A 34 -1.19 -3.37 5.56
C GLU A 34 -0.94 -4.38 4.42
N GLN A 35 0.07 -4.13 3.58
CA GLN A 35 0.41 -5.07 2.51
C GLN A 35 1.13 -6.31 3.01
N ALA A 36 1.87 -6.23 4.13
CA ALA A 36 2.59 -7.38 4.68
C ALA A 36 1.61 -8.44 5.22
N GLU A 37 0.61 -8.02 6.00
CA GLU A 37 -0.44 -8.92 6.52
C GLU A 37 -1.25 -9.54 5.38
N LEU A 38 -1.64 -8.73 4.40
CA LEU A 38 -2.39 -9.20 3.24
C LEU A 38 -1.61 -10.27 2.45
N LYS A 39 -0.31 -10.03 2.21
CA LYS A 39 0.56 -11.00 1.53
C LYS A 39 0.67 -12.31 2.31
N LYS A 40 0.81 -12.24 3.63
CA LYS A 40 0.86 -13.42 4.50
C LYS A 40 -0.44 -14.22 4.40
N ARG A 41 -1.60 -13.54 4.45
CA ARG A 41 -2.90 -14.21 4.34
C ARG A 41 -3.13 -14.86 2.98
N ILE A 42 -2.73 -14.19 1.90
CA ILE A 42 -2.77 -14.75 0.54
C ILE A 42 -1.92 -16.03 0.47
N LYS A 43 -0.70 -15.98 1.04
CA LYS A 43 0.20 -17.13 1.09
C LYS A 43 -0.41 -18.32 1.85
N GLU A 44 -1.00 -18.08 3.02
CA GLU A 44 -1.70 -19.11 3.81
C GLU A 44 -2.85 -19.77 3.02
N ILE A 45 -3.65 -18.98 2.30
CA ILE A 45 -4.75 -19.50 1.47
C ILE A 45 -4.19 -20.32 0.30
N ALA A 46 -3.14 -19.83 -0.36
CA ALA A 46 -2.50 -20.52 -1.47
C ALA A 46 -1.85 -21.85 -1.04
N GLU A 47 -1.25 -21.90 0.14
CA GLU A 47 -0.68 -23.12 0.73
C GLU A 47 -1.76 -24.13 1.14
N THR A 48 -2.86 -23.65 1.74
CA THR A 48 -3.97 -24.53 2.18
C THR A 48 -4.77 -25.08 1.00
N ARG A 49 -4.91 -24.31 -0.08
CA ARG A 49 -5.77 -24.64 -1.24
C ARG A 49 -5.04 -24.35 -2.55
N VAL A 50 -4.06 -25.19 -2.87
CA VAL A 50 -3.16 -25.06 -4.04
C VAL A 50 -3.88 -24.88 -5.38
N HIS A 51 -5.11 -25.42 -5.55
CA HIS A 51 -5.88 -25.26 -6.78
C HIS A 51 -6.60 -23.91 -6.93
N TYR A 52 -6.55 -23.04 -5.92
CA TYR A 52 -7.27 -21.77 -5.95
C TYR A 52 -6.44 -20.71 -6.68
N GLY A 53 -6.95 -20.27 -7.82
CA GLY A 53 -6.40 -19.09 -8.50
C GLY A 53 -6.75 -17.78 -7.78
N HIS A 54 -6.13 -16.68 -8.24
CA HIS A 54 -6.30 -15.33 -7.68
C HIS A 54 -7.75 -14.87 -7.50
N ARG A 55 -8.68 -15.30 -8.37
CA ARG A 55 -10.13 -15.00 -8.25
C ARG A 55 -10.77 -15.65 -7.02
N CYS A 56 -10.44 -16.91 -6.73
CA CYS A 56 -10.98 -17.60 -5.56
C CYS A 56 -10.43 -17.02 -4.26
N ILE A 57 -9.14 -16.66 -4.27
CA ILE A 57 -8.48 -15.99 -3.15
C ILE A 57 -9.10 -14.61 -2.88
N HIS A 58 -9.42 -13.84 -3.94
CA HIS A 58 -10.12 -12.56 -3.83
C HIS A 58 -11.48 -12.67 -3.13
N VAL A 59 -12.27 -13.68 -3.49
CA VAL A 59 -13.58 -13.93 -2.85
C VAL A 59 -13.42 -14.32 -1.38
N LEU A 60 -12.44 -15.15 -1.04
CA LEU A 60 -12.14 -15.55 0.35
C LEU A 60 -11.74 -14.33 1.20
N LEU A 61 -10.83 -13.51 0.69
CA LEU A 61 -10.39 -12.29 1.38
C LEU A 61 -11.56 -11.31 1.58
N ARG A 62 -12.45 -11.17 0.59
CA ARG A 62 -13.65 -10.33 0.74
C ARG A 62 -14.61 -10.86 1.80
N ARG A 63 -14.75 -12.18 1.94
CA ARG A 63 -15.56 -12.81 3.01
C ARG A 63 -14.96 -12.61 4.40
N GLU A 64 -13.64 -12.58 4.49
CA GLU A 64 -12.89 -12.26 5.71
C GLU A 64 -12.90 -10.75 6.04
N GLY A 65 -13.55 -9.91 5.21
CA GLY A 65 -13.69 -8.47 5.44
C GLY A 65 -12.57 -7.61 4.82
N TRP A 66 -11.63 -8.21 4.10
CA TRP A 66 -10.55 -7.46 3.45
C TRP A 66 -11.09 -6.66 2.27
N LYS A 67 -10.77 -5.35 2.26
CA LYS A 67 -11.07 -4.44 1.14
C LYS A 67 -9.94 -4.46 0.12
N VAL A 68 -9.86 -5.55 -0.64
CA VAL A 68 -8.83 -5.77 -1.67
C VAL A 68 -9.42 -5.79 -3.07
N ASN A 69 -8.70 -5.18 -4.01
CA ASN A 69 -9.02 -5.26 -5.43
C ASN A 69 -8.45 -6.56 -6.03
N ALA A 70 -9.21 -7.20 -6.92
CA ALA A 70 -8.77 -8.42 -7.59
C ALA A 70 -7.45 -8.21 -8.36
N GLU A 71 -7.29 -7.02 -8.94
CA GLU A 71 -6.11 -6.58 -9.68
C GLU A 71 -4.87 -6.37 -8.80
N SER A 72 -5.08 -6.07 -7.51
CA SER A 72 -3.99 -6.00 -6.54
C SER A 72 -3.50 -7.40 -6.18
N ILE A 73 -4.38 -8.40 -6.12
CA ILE A 73 -4.00 -9.80 -5.87
C ILE A 73 -3.31 -10.39 -7.09
N TYR A 74 -3.79 -10.09 -8.31
CA TYR A 74 -3.14 -10.51 -9.54
C TYR A 74 -1.69 -10.01 -9.63
N ARG A 75 -1.40 -8.79 -9.17
CA ARG A 75 -0.03 -8.25 -9.10
C ARG A 75 0.88 -8.91 -8.05
N LEU A 76 0.32 -9.68 -7.13
CA LEU A 76 1.05 -10.37 -6.06
C LEU A 76 1.39 -11.83 -6.41
N PHE A 77 0.74 -12.38 -7.43
CA PHE A 77 1.05 -13.68 -8.03
C PHE A 77 1.99 -13.50 -9.23
#